data_AF-A0A4S4AT75-F1
#
_entry.id   AF-A0A4S4AT75-F1
#
_cell.length_a   1.000
_cell.length_b   1.000
_cell.length_c   1.000
_cell.angle_alpha   90.00
_cell.angle_beta   90.00
_cell.angle_gamma   90.00
#
_symmetry.space_group_name_H-M   'P 1'
#
loop_
_entity.id
_entity.type
_entity.pdbx_description
1 polymer ?
#
loop_
_entity_poly.entity_id
_entity_poly.type
_entity_poly.pdbx_seq_one_letter_code
_entity_poly.pdbx_strand_id
1 'polypeptide(L)'
;MNSKTLRQFTTACALALTASASHAAFINTWSYTIDLAWSTAPGATTFSGGGGSQTITSSLISWGATGGDHTDNSQTPENSRSGLQITNSPASGFVDTNGGPALTNTVTHYNNAIGGNYATLQTATLVANVTLTPYDPAGAALPVLVNPFQIYFVETPNSAGTCLPGSTTVCDDAFVLTFGALNDEFEYDGYTYYASIFEASGALNPLPPAACAAAGTSAPCIGFMTPEGAFTPAQFAFVITSEPLQVPEPGVLALLGIGLAGLGVLRRRRA
;
A
#
# COMPACT_ATOMS: atom_id res chain seq x y z
N MET A 1 -71.34 -24.16 55.61
CA MET A 1 -69.89 -24.24 55.34
C MET A 1 -69.67 -25.24 54.21
N ASN A 2 -68.79 -24.85 53.27
CA ASN A 2 -68.14 -25.63 52.21
C ASN A 2 -69.00 -26.01 50.99
N SER A 3 -68.57 -25.85 49.74
CA SER A 3 -67.50 -25.08 49.08
C SER A 3 -67.80 -25.19 47.58
N LYS A 4 -67.89 -24.07 46.85
CA LYS A 4 -68.12 -24.04 45.40
C LYS A 4 -66.80 -24.33 44.67
N THR A 5 -66.76 -25.36 43.84
CA THR A 5 -65.59 -25.68 42.99
C THR A 5 -65.72 -24.94 41.65
N LEU A 6 -64.89 -23.90 41.48
CA LEU A 6 -64.74 -23.12 40.25
C LEU A 6 -63.74 -23.85 39.34
N ARG A 7 -64.18 -24.32 38.16
CA ARG A 7 -63.29 -24.87 37.13
C ARG A 7 -62.66 -23.72 36.35
N GLN A 8 -61.36 -23.50 36.55
CA GLN A 8 -60.56 -22.55 35.77
C GLN A 8 -60.25 -23.15 34.40
N PHE A 9 -60.74 -22.51 33.34
CA PHE A 9 -60.26 -22.72 31.98
C PHE A 9 -58.93 -21.96 31.82
N THR A 10 -57.85 -22.69 31.57
CA THR A 10 -56.56 -22.10 31.18
C THR A 10 -56.42 -22.24 29.67
N THR A 11 -56.66 -21.15 28.95
CA THR A 11 -56.40 -21.06 27.51
C THR A 11 -54.94 -20.68 27.32
N ALA A 12 -54.11 -21.61 26.85
CA ALA A 12 -52.72 -21.33 26.50
C ALA A 12 -52.66 -20.61 25.15
N CYS A 13 -52.31 -19.32 25.16
CA CYS A 13 -52.06 -18.55 23.95
C CYS A 13 -50.63 -18.85 23.46
N ALA A 14 -50.49 -19.64 22.39
CA ALA A 14 -49.19 -19.91 21.78
C ALA A 14 -48.75 -18.70 20.95
N LEU A 15 -47.81 -17.92 21.49
CA LEU A 15 -47.09 -16.89 20.73
C LEU A 15 -46.14 -17.59 19.75
N ALA A 16 -46.53 -17.69 18.49
CA ALA A 16 -45.61 -18.09 17.43
C ALA A 16 -44.59 -16.97 17.22
N LEU A 17 -43.40 -17.11 17.80
CA LEU A 17 -42.25 -16.29 17.43
C LEU A 17 -41.87 -16.64 15.99
N THR A 18 -42.31 -15.82 15.04
CA THR A 18 -41.74 -15.81 13.69
C THR A 18 -40.32 -15.27 13.82
N ALA A 19 -39.34 -16.16 13.94
CA ALA A 19 -37.95 -15.79 13.80
C ALA A 19 -37.75 -15.26 12.37
N SER A 20 -37.55 -13.95 12.24
CA SER A 20 -37.12 -13.35 10.99
C SER A 20 -35.76 -13.97 10.67
N ALA A 21 -35.69 -14.81 9.63
CA ALA A 21 -34.41 -15.20 9.08
C ALA A 21 -33.74 -13.92 8.56
N SER A 22 -32.76 -13.40 9.29
CA SER A 22 -31.86 -12.37 8.77
C SER A 22 -31.12 -13.01 7.60
N HIS A 23 -31.61 -12.78 6.40
CA HIS A 23 -30.84 -13.12 5.22
C HIS A 23 -29.67 -12.16 5.20
N ALA A 24 -28.48 -12.71 5.05
CA ALA A 24 -27.30 -11.95 4.70
C ALA A 24 -27.63 -10.97 3.57
N ALA A 25 -27.29 -9.71 3.76
CA ALA A 25 -27.50 -8.68 2.77
C ALA A 25 -26.17 -8.31 2.12
N PHE A 26 -26.18 -8.15 0.81
CA PHE A 26 -25.05 -7.59 0.08
C PHE A 26 -24.79 -6.16 0.57
N ILE A 27 -23.53 -5.85 0.86
CA ILE A 27 -23.11 -4.53 1.30
C ILE A 27 -22.83 -3.66 0.08
N ASN A 28 -23.66 -2.65 -0.13
CA ASN A 28 -23.54 -1.67 -1.20
C ASN A 28 -22.46 -0.64 -0.91
N THR A 29 -22.34 -0.19 0.35
CA THR A 29 -21.42 0.88 0.74
C THR A 29 -20.73 0.52 2.05
N TRP A 30 -19.43 0.78 2.10
CA TRP A 30 -18.60 0.62 3.28
C TRP A 30 -18.10 1.97 3.75
N SER A 31 -18.18 2.22 5.06
CA SER A 31 -17.31 3.22 5.68
C SER A 31 -15.93 2.62 5.88
N TYR A 32 -14.89 3.38 5.54
CA TYR A 32 -13.51 2.95 5.71
C TYR A 32 -12.70 3.94 6.54
N THR A 33 -11.65 3.43 7.18
CA THR A 33 -10.52 4.21 7.69
C THR A 33 -9.23 3.46 7.37
N ILE A 34 -8.30 4.14 6.70
CA ILE A 34 -6.97 3.60 6.35
C ILE A 34 -5.92 4.45 7.04
N ASP A 35 -5.24 3.83 8.00
CA ASP A 35 -4.09 4.41 8.67
C ASP A 35 -2.81 3.80 8.09
N LEU A 36 -2.03 4.65 7.42
CA LEU A 36 -0.74 4.32 6.85
C LEU A 36 0.37 4.86 7.74
N ALA A 37 1.28 3.98 8.18
CA ALA A 37 2.36 4.35 9.08
C ALA A 37 3.66 3.61 8.77
N TRP A 38 4.79 4.28 8.94
CA TRP A 38 6.09 3.63 9.03
C TRP A 38 6.19 2.83 10.34
N SER A 39 6.60 1.57 10.25
CA SER A 39 6.87 0.78 11.45
C SER A 39 8.10 1.33 12.16
N THR A 40 7.94 1.61 13.45
CA THR A 40 9.03 2.05 14.35
C THR A 40 9.63 0.88 15.14
N ALA A 41 9.21 -0.36 14.85
CA ALA A 41 9.75 -1.55 15.49
C ALA A 41 11.25 -1.70 15.17
N PRO A 42 12.06 -2.21 16.12
CA PRO A 42 13.48 -2.47 15.86
C PRO A 42 13.69 -3.31 14.60
N GLY A 43 14.54 -2.83 13.68
CA GLY A 43 14.86 -3.51 12.43
C GLY A 43 13.88 -3.29 11.27
N ALA A 44 12.77 -2.58 11.48
CA ALA A 44 11.81 -2.27 10.42
C ALA A 44 12.36 -1.26 9.40
N THR A 45 13.25 -0.38 9.83
CA THR A 45 13.94 0.59 8.98
C THR A 45 15.45 0.41 9.12
N THR A 46 16.16 0.35 8.00
CA THR A 46 17.61 0.19 7.97
C THR A 46 18.27 1.27 7.11
N PHE A 47 19.45 1.70 7.53
CA PHE A 47 20.27 2.67 6.82
C PHE A 47 21.63 2.07 6.47
N SER A 48 22.29 2.61 5.45
CA SER A 48 23.68 2.29 5.14
C SER A 48 24.61 2.79 6.25
N GLY A 49 25.87 2.35 6.22
CA GLY A 49 26.89 2.89 7.11
C GLY A 49 27.28 4.31 6.66
N GLY A 50 27.35 5.25 7.60
CA GLY A 50 27.72 6.62 7.29
C GLY A 50 27.48 7.57 8.48
N GLY A 51 27.76 8.85 8.24
CA GLY A 51 27.47 9.94 9.17
C GLY A 51 26.05 10.50 9.02
N GLY A 52 25.85 11.72 9.50
CA GLY A 52 24.54 12.37 9.51
C GLY A 52 23.64 11.85 10.64
N SER A 53 22.38 12.23 10.62
CA SER A 53 21.36 11.76 11.56
C SER A 53 20.14 11.24 10.84
N GLN A 54 19.40 10.34 11.49
CA GLN A 54 18.16 9.77 10.99
C GLN A 54 16.99 10.15 11.89
N THR A 55 15.84 10.38 11.27
CA THR A 55 14.56 10.57 11.95
C THR A 55 13.65 9.45 11.49
N ILE A 56 13.06 8.72 12.44
CA ILE A 56 12.07 7.67 12.17
C ILE A 56 10.87 7.93 13.09
N THR A 57 9.75 8.32 12.51
CA THR A 57 8.44 8.42 13.16
C THR A 57 7.44 7.62 12.34
N SER A 58 6.20 7.49 12.82
CA SER A 58 5.14 6.84 12.06
C SER A 58 4.80 7.54 10.74
N SER A 59 5.11 8.84 10.60
CA SER A 59 4.78 9.62 9.39
C SER A 59 5.99 10.13 8.61
N LEU A 60 7.20 9.98 9.13
CA LEU A 60 8.42 10.46 8.48
C LEU A 60 9.59 9.52 8.70
N ILE A 61 10.24 9.14 7.61
CA ILE A 61 11.61 8.64 7.60
C ILE A 61 12.46 9.69 6.90
N SER A 62 13.49 10.23 7.55
CA SER A 62 14.39 11.20 6.92
C SER A 62 15.83 10.95 7.31
N TRP A 63 16.77 11.21 6.41
CA TRP A 63 18.22 11.04 6.60
C TRP A 63 19.01 12.18 5.96
N GLY A 64 20.24 12.41 6.45
CA GLY A 64 21.11 13.49 5.98
C GLY A 64 21.67 14.32 7.13
N ALA A 65 21.93 15.60 6.87
CA ALA A 65 22.55 16.53 7.82
C ALA A 65 21.70 16.74 9.09
N THR A 66 22.35 16.85 10.25
CA THR A 66 21.65 17.13 11.50
C THR A 66 21.07 18.54 11.50
N GLY A 67 19.76 18.64 11.70
CA GLY A 67 19.03 19.92 11.67
C GLY A 67 18.68 20.44 10.28
N GLY A 68 18.97 19.69 9.21
CA GLY A 68 18.51 20.02 7.86
C GLY A 68 17.00 19.84 7.68
N ASP A 69 16.45 20.42 6.61
CA ASP A 69 15.05 20.30 6.22
C ASP A 69 14.93 19.41 4.96
N HIS A 70 14.09 18.38 5.02
CA HIS A 70 13.85 17.52 3.85
C HIS A 70 12.87 18.14 2.84
N THR A 71 12.18 19.21 3.22
CA THR A 71 11.21 19.90 2.36
C THR A 71 11.81 21.07 1.58
N ASP A 72 13.06 21.45 1.87
CA ASP A 72 13.79 22.51 1.17
C ASP A 72 14.86 21.92 0.23
N ASN A 73 14.52 21.86 -1.07
CA ASN A 73 15.41 21.37 -2.12
C ASN A 73 16.48 22.38 -2.58
N SER A 74 16.54 23.56 -1.97
CA SER A 74 17.55 24.58 -2.29
C SER A 74 18.79 24.51 -1.40
N GLN A 75 18.77 23.67 -0.37
CA GLN A 75 19.87 23.51 0.57
C GLN A 75 21.09 22.83 -0.05
N THR A 76 22.29 23.18 0.46
CA THR A 76 23.52 22.49 0.05
C THR A 76 23.55 21.06 0.61
N PRO A 77 24.28 20.13 -0.05
CA PRO A 77 24.36 18.73 0.39
C PRO A 77 24.75 18.52 1.85
N GLU A 78 25.62 19.38 2.39
CA GLU A 78 26.10 19.30 3.78
C GLU A 78 25.07 19.76 4.82
N ASN A 79 24.00 20.42 4.37
CA ASN A 79 22.95 20.94 5.24
C ASN A 79 21.60 20.29 4.98
N SER A 80 21.44 19.57 3.87
CA SER A 80 20.17 19.02 3.41
C SER A 80 19.88 17.62 3.96
N ARG A 81 18.64 17.19 3.75
CA ARG A 81 18.13 15.86 4.10
C ARG A 81 17.21 15.36 3.00
N SER A 82 17.21 14.05 2.76
CA SER A 82 16.16 13.38 1.99
C SER A 82 15.12 12.78 2.94
N GLY A 83 13.97 12.36 2.40
CA GLY A 83 12.95 11.74 3.24
C GLY A 83 11.76 11.13 2.52
N LEU A 84 11.06 10.27 3.25
CA LEU A 84 9.77 9.68 2.90
C LEU A 84 8.73 10.13 3.93
N GLN A 85 7.76 10.93 3.49
CA GLN A 85 6.71 11.46 4.35
C GLN A 85 5.34 10.92 3.97
N ILE A 86 4.57 10.50 4.97
CA ILE A 86 3.17 10.14 4.83
C ILE A 86 2.32 11.36 5.17
N THR A 87 1.36 11.70 4.31
CA THR A 87 0.33 12.70 4.57
C THR A 87 -1.06 12.10 4.39
N ASN A 88 -2.08 12.79 4.92
CA ASN A 88 -3.47 12.33 4.94
C ASN A 88 -3.66 10.97 5.61
N SER A 89 -2.97 10.72 6.74
CA SER A 89 -3.19 9.52 7.57
C SER A 89 -3.68 9.87 8.98
N PRO A 90 -4.78 9.27 9.46
CA PRO A 90 -5.64 8.33 8.74
C PRO A 90 -6.50 9.01 7.66
N ALA A 91 -6.82 8.27 6.59
CA ALA A 91 -7.81 8.65 5.58
C ALA A 91 -9.13 7.91 5.86
N SER A 92 -10.25 8.63 5.89
CA SER A 92 -11.57 8.05 6.19
C SER A 92 -12.63 8.53 5.19
N GLY A 93 -13.61 7.68 4.91
CA GLY A 93 -14.68 8.02 3.99
C GLY A 93 -15.67 6.89 3.77
N PHE A 94 -16.33 6.94 2.61
CA PHE A 94 -17.21 5.89 2.11
C PHE A 94 -16.70 5.39 0.76
N VAL A 95 -16.90 4.10 0.49
CA VAL A 95 -16.65 3.49 -0.81
C VAL A 95 -17.79 2.54 -1.14
N ASP A 96 -18.28 2.61 -2.37
CA ASP A 96 -19.33 1.71 -2.85
C ASP A 96 -18.68 0.42 -3.35
N THR A 97 -19.28 -0.72 -3.03
CA THR A 97 -18.90 -2.02 -3.60
C THR A 97 -19.12 -1.99 -5.11
N ASN A 98 -18.08 -2.34 -5.87
CA ASN A 98 -18.03 -2.22 -7.33
C ASN A 98 -18.15 -0.76 -7.83
N GLY A 99 -17.94 0.22 -6.95
CA GLY A 99 -17.90 1.64 -7.27
C GLY A 99 -16.53 2.12 -7.74
N GLY A 100 -16.41 3.43 -7.90
CA GLY A 100 -15.12 4.08 -8.17
C GLY A 100 -14.20 4.04 -6.94
N PRO A 101 -12.87 4.15 -7.16
CA PRO A 101 -11.91 4.14 -6.06
C PRO A 101 -11.99 5.43 -5.24
N ALA A 102 -11.75 5.31 -3.93
CA ALA A 102 -11.62 6.44 -3.02
C ALA A 102 -10.13 6.76 -2.80
N LEU A 103 -9.75 8.05 -2.90
CA LEU A 103 -8.38 8.50 -2.61
C LEU A 103 -8.10 8.44 -1.11
N THR A 104 -6.86 8.09 -0.75
CA THR A 104 -6.44 7.82 0.62
C THR A 104 -5.16 8.58 0.97
N ASN A 105 -4.16 7.91 1.55
CA ASN A 105 -2.93 8.51 2.01
C ASN A 105 -1.98 8.82 0.83
N THR A 106 -1.04 9.72 1.04
CA THR A 106 0.03 10.03 0.09
C THR A 106 1.37 9.72 0.73
N VAL A 107 2.23 9.02 0.00
CA VAL A 107 3.65 8.87 0.35
C VAL A 107 4.46 9.75 -0.58
N THR A 108 5.13 10.76 -0.05
CA THR A 108 5.99 11.66 -0.82
C THR A 108 7.45 11.31 -0.57
N HIS A 109 8.19 11.07 -1.65
CA HIS A 109 9.64 11.03 -1.62
C HIS A 109 10.20 12.41 -1.90
N TYR A 110 11.02 12.89 -0.98
CA TYR A 110 11.80 14.11 -1.09
C TYR A 110 13.24 13.72 -1.41
N ASN A 111 13.63 13.85 -2.69
CA ASN A 111 14.98 13.56 -3.13
C ASN A 111 15.80 14.86 -3.18
N ASN A 112 16.60 15.10 -2.16
CA ASN A 112 17.49 16.25 -2.12
C ASN A 112 18.94 15.78 -2.19
N ALA A 113 19.81 16.65 -2.71
CA ALA A 113 21.24 16.38 -2.66
C ALA A 113 21.68 16.35 -1.21
N ILE A 114 22.32 15.26 -0.79
CA ILE A 114 22.90 15.14 0.54
C ILE A 114 24.39 14.78 0.48
N GLY A 115 25.12 15.06 1.55
CA GLY A 115 26.54 14.74 1.64
C GLY A 115 26.80 13.24 1.46
N GLY A 116 27.70 12.88 0.53
CA GLY A 116 27.98 11.48 0.19
C GLY A 116 28.61 10.64 1.31
N ASN A 117 28.93 11.24 2.46
CA ASN A 117 29.37 10.55 3.66
C ASN A 117 28.21 10.22 4.62
N TYR A 118 26.97 10.66 4.35
CA TYR A 118 25.82 10.37 5.18
C TYR A 118 25.26 8.98 4.93
N ALA A 119 24.73 8.39 5.99
CA ALA A 119 23.97 7.15 5.89
C ALA A 119 22.63 7.42 5.17
N THR A 120 22.31 6.53 4.23
CA THR A 120 21.15 6.59 3.34
C THR A 120 20.17 5.47 3.65
N LEU A 121 18.88 5.68 3.37
CA LEU A 121 17.88 4.65 3.59
C LEU A 121 18.17 3.42 2.72
N GLN A 122 18.06 2.22 3.29
CA GLN A 122 18.14 0.97 2.53
C GLN A 122 16.78 0.29 2.47
N THR A 123 16.12 0.14 3.62
CA THR A 123 14.81 -0.51 3.72
C THR A 123 13.92 0.15 4.75
N ALA A 124 12.60 0.05 4.56
CA ALA A 124 11.59 0.47 5.53
C ALA A 124 10.34 -0.43 5.45
N THR A 125 9.66 -0.68 6.56
CA THR A 125 8.34 -1.33 6.55
C THR A 125 7.24 -0.27 6.67
N LEU A 126 6.38 -0.21 5.67
CA LEU A 126 5.15 0.58 5.66
C LEU A 126 3.98 -0.31 6.07
N VAL A 127 3.14 0.11 7.00
CA VAL A 127 2.00 -0.67 7.50
C VAL A 127 0.72 0.08 7.19
N ALA A 128 -0.22 -0.56 6.50
CA ALA A 128 -1.59 -0.08 6.35
C ALA A 128 -2.51 -0.85 7.29
N ASN A 129 -3.23 -0.12 8.14
CA ASN A 129 -4.32 -0.65 8.95
C ASN A 129 -5.65 -0.20 8.33
N VAL A 130 -6.44 -1.16 7.84
CA VAL A 130 -7.72 -0.90 7.19
C VAL A 130 -8.86 -1.32 8.12
N THR A 131 -9.72 -0.38 8.45
CA THR A 131 -10.96 -0.64 9.18
C THR A 131 -12.12 -0.48 8.21
N LEU A 132 -12.98 -1.50 8.11
CA LEU A 132 -14.17 -1.50 7.26
C LEU A 132 -15.42 -1.72 8.10
N THR A 133 -16.42 -0.87 7.90
CA THR A 133 -17.73 -0.99 8.54
C THR A 133 -18.82 -0.91 7.47
N PRO A 134 -19.70 -1.91 7.33
CA PRO A 134 -20.83 -1.82 6.43
C PRO A 134 -21.70 -0.63 6.79
N TYR A 135 -21.92 0.24 5.80
CA TYR A 135 -22.73 1.45 5.94
C TYR A 135 -24.13 1.26 5.35
N ASP A 136 -24.21 0.67 4.16
CA ASP A 136 -25.48 0.32 3.52
C ASP A 136 -25.48 -1.12 2.99
N PRO A 137 -26.30 -2.01 3.55
CA PRO A 137 -26.99 -1.84 4.83
C PRO A 137 -26.00 -1.75 6.00
N ALA A 138 -26.40 -1.08 7.08
CA ALA A 138 -25.56 -0.94 8.26
C ALA A 138 -25.32 -2.28 8.96
N GLY A 139 -24.07 -2.54 9.32
CA GLY A 139 -23.64 -3.81 9.92
C GLY A 139 -22.51 -3.64 10.92
N ALA A 140 -22.09 -4.75 11.54
CA ALA A 140 -20.94 -4.76 12.44
C ALA A 140 -19.63 -4.54 11.66
N ALA A 141 -18.71 -3.78 12.26
CA ALA A 141 -17.38 -3.58 11.70
C ALA A 141 -16.58 -4.89 11.61
N LEU A 142 -15.76 -5.00 10.58
CA LEU A 142 -14.79 -6.08 10.44
C LEU A 142 -13.62 -5.90 11.43
N PRO A 143 -12.91 -6.99 11.79
CA PRO A 143 -11.58 -6.87 12.39
C PRO A 143 -10.66 -6.02 11.51
N VAL A 144 -9.75 -5.27 12.14
CA VAL A 144 -8.77 -4.46 11.41
C VAL A 144 -7.90 -5.38 10.54
N LEU A 145 -7.86 -5.08 9.25
CA LEU A 145 -6.97 -5.73 8.29
C LEU A 145 -5.61 -5.01 8.35
N VAL A 146 -4.53 -5.77 8.42
CA VAL A 146 -3.17 -5.23 8.58
C VAL A 146 -2.28 -5.71 7.44
N ASN A 147 -1.77 -4.76 6.66
CA ASN A 147 -1.00 -5.02 5.46
C ASN A 147 0.39 -4.38 5.58
N PRO A 148 1.44 -5.15 5.92
CA PRO A 148 2.80 -4.68 5.87
C PRO A 148 3.34 -4.73 4.43
N PHE A 149 4.00 -3.66 4.02
CA PHE A 149 4.70 -3.53 2.75
C PHE A 149 6.18 -3.27 3.02
N GLN A 150 7.04 -3.98 2.29
CA GLN A 150 8.48 -3.75 2.39
C GLN A 150 8.92 -2.78 1.30
N ILE A 151 9.57 -1.71 1.73
CA ILE A 151 10.23 -0.72 0.88
C ILE A 151 11.71 -1.07 0.79
N TYR A 152 12.24 -0.95 -0.42
CA TYR A 152 13.66 -0.91 -0.72
C TYR A 152 13.98 0.44 -1.35
N PHE A 153 15.12 1.00 -0.99
CA PHE A 153 15.51 2.33 -1.41
C PHE A 153 16.92 2.34 -1.98
N VAL A 154 17.14 3.16 -3.01
CA VAL A 154 18.46 3.38 -3.61
C VAL A 154 18.70 4.88 -3.67
N GLU A 155 19.58 5.36 -2.79
CA GLU A 155 20.21 6.68 -2.94
C GLU A 155 21.38 6.58 -3.90
N THR A 156 21.40 7.43 -4.92
CA THR A 156 22.44 7.41 -5.95
C THR A 156 23.56 8.41 -5.64
N PRO A 157 24.82 8.15 -6.06
CA PRO A 157 25.94 9.03 -5.72
C PRO A 157 25.95 10.43 -6.40
N ASN A 158 24.90 10.79 -7.13
CA ASN A 158 24.76 12.02 -7.91
C ASN A 158 25.98 12.35 -8.80
N SER A 159 26.51 11.33 -9.47
CA SER A 159 27.69 11.41 -10.33
C SER A 159 27.42 10.84 -11.72
N ALA A 160 27.87 11.55 -12.76
CA ALA A 160 27.68 11.10 -14.13
C ALA A 160 28.28 9.69 -14.34
N GLY A 161 27.48 8.77 -14.88
CA GLY A 161 27.88 7.38 -15.11
C GLY A 161 27.62 6.42 -13.94
N THR A 162 27.14 6.91 -12.79
CA THR A 162 26.70 6.06 -11.66
C THR A 162 25.19 5.96 -11.53
N CYS A 163 24.44 6.57 -12.45
CA CYS A 163 23.00 6.68 -12.36
C CYS A 163 22.29 5.36 -12.66
N LEU A 164 21.12 5.18 -12.06
CA LEU A 164 20.25 4.06 -12.38
C LEU A 164 19.69 4.22 -13.80
N PRO A 165 19.52 3.13 -14.56
CA PRO A 165 18.81 3.20 -15.83
C PRO A 165 17.39 3.72 -15.62
N GLY A 166 17.02 4.75 -16.37
CA GLY A 166 15.73 5.44 -16.22
C GLY A 166 15.83 6.80 -15.52
N SER A 167 16.96 7.13 -14.89
CA SER A 167 17.18 8.46 -14.33
C SER A 167 17.10 9.56 -15.40
N THR A 168 16.51 10.68 -15.03
CA THR A 168 16.25 11.84 -15.89
C THR A 168 17.09 13.06 -15.53
N THR A 169 17.73 13.07 -14.36
CA THR A 169 18.64 14.12 -13.87
C THR A 169 20.04 13.58 -13.58
N VAL A 170 20.83 14.26 -12.73
CA VAL A 170 22.21 13.86 -12.35
C VAL A 170 22.16 12.70 -11.34
N CYS A 171 21.47 11.63 -11.76
CA CYS A 171 21.03 10.46 -11.01
C CYS A 171 19.76 10.70 -10.19
N ASP A 172 18.75 9.88 -10.47
CA ASP A 172 17.47 9.91 -9.76
C ASP A 172 17.48 8.76 -8.74
N ASP A 173 16.91 9.00 -7.57
CA ASP A 173 16.83 8.01 -6.51
C ASP A 173 15.58 7.15 -6.64
N ALA A 174 15.71 5.86 -6.28
CA ALA A 174 14.66 4.88 -6.52
C ALA A 174 13.99 4.42 -5.23
N PHE A 175 12.66 4.54 -5.22
CA PHE A 175 11.77 3.92 -4.26
C PHE A 175 11.18 2.65 -4.87
N VAL A 176 11.42 1.50 -4.26
CA VAL A 176 10.88 0.21 -4.71
C VAL A 176 9.95 -0.34 -3.65
N LEU A 177 8.72 -0.64 -4.07
CA LEU A 177 7.67 -1.17 -3.23
C LEU A 177 7.47 -2.65 -3.56
N THR A 178 7.64 -3.50 -2.56
CA THR A 178 7.22 -4.90 -2.65
C THR A 178 5.88 -5.05 -1.94
N PHE A 179 4.87 -5.42 -2.71
CA PHE A 179 3.52 -5.54 -2.22
C PHE A 179 3.31 -6.87 -1.47
N GLY A 180 2.77 -6.80 -0.25
CA GLY A 180 1.85 -7.84 0.23
C GLY A 180 0.54 -7.77 -0.58
N ALA A 181 -0.23 -8.85 -0.64
CA ALA A 181 -1.37 -9.00 -1.54
C ALA A 181 -2.18 -7.70 -1.73
N LEU A 182 -2.19 -7.19 -2.97
CA LEU A 182 -2.83 -5.94 -3.41
C LEU A 182 -4.36 -5.99 -3.44
N ASN A 183 -4.93 -7.13 -3.06
CA ASN A 183 -6.32 -7.51 -3.23
C ASN A 183 -6.62 -8.59 -2.17
N ASP A 184 -7.01 -8.15 -0.98
CA ASP A 184 -7.35 -9.05 0.12
C ASP A 184 -8.80 -9.50 0.01
N GLU A 185 -8.98 -10.81 -0.11
CA GLU A 185 -10.29 -11.45 -0.03
C GLU A 185 -10.77 -11.47 1.43
N PHE A 186 -12.03 -11.10 1.65
CA PHE A 186 -12.70 -11.28 2.92
C PHE A 186 -14.16 -11.67 2.74
N GLU A 187 -14.68 -12.47 3.66
CA GLU A 187 -16.11 -12.78 3.71
C GLU A 187 -16.83 -11.90 4.72
N TYR A 188 -18.01 -11.41 4.35
CA TYR A 188 -18.94 -10.74 5.23
C TYR A 188 -20.35 -11.25 4.98
N ASP A 189 -20.98 -11.81 6.00
CA ASP A 189 -22.32 -12.41 5.94
C ASP A 189 -22.48 -13.35 4.72
N GLY A 190 -21.51 -14.21 4.43
CA GLY A 190 -21.61 -15.17 3.32
C GLY A 190 -21.50 -14.59 1.91
N TYR A 191 -21.11 -13.32 1.79
CA TYR A 191 -20.64 -12.72 0.54
C TYR A 191 -19.12 -12.54 0.59
N THR A 192 -18.46 -12.86 -0.52
CA THR A 192 -17.03 -12.60 -0.71
C THR A 192 -16.83 -11.21 -1.31
N TYR A 193 -15.92 -10.45 -0.71
CA TYR A 193 -15.49 -9.14 -1.17
C TYR A 193 -13.97 -9.13 -1.30
N TYR A 194 -13.47 -8.14 -2.04
CA TYR A 194 -12.05 -7.91 -2.20
C TYR A 194 -11.73 -6.45 -1.89
N ALA A 195 -10.84 -6.23 -0.94
CA ALA A 195 -10.29 -4.93 -0.59
C ALA A 195 -8.97 -4.73 -1.34
N SER A 196 -8.92 -3.76 -2.24
CA SER A 196 -7.73 -3.46 -3.03
C SER A 196 -7.19 -2.06 -2.76
N ILE A 197 -5.90 -1.97 -2.44
CA ILE A 197 -5.16 -0.71 -2.30
C ILE A 197 -4.18 -0.62 -3.46
N PHE A 198 -4.15 0.52 -4.16
CA PHE A 198 -3.24 0.73 -5.28
C PHE A 198 -2.81 2.20 -5.36
N GLU A 199 -1.78 2.49 -6.14
CA GLU A 199 -1.31 3.85 -6.37
C GLU A 199 -2.03 4.46 -7.58
N ALA A 200 -2.54 5.68 -7.41
CA ALA A 200 -3.50 6.33 -8.30
C ALA A 200 -2.96 7.58 -9.01
N SER A 201 -1.79 8.09 -8.62
CA SER A 201 -1.13 9.19 -9.36
C SER A 201 -0.32 8.70 -10.57
N GLY A 202 -0.13 7.39 -10.73
CA GLY A 202 0.66 6.80 -11.81
C GLY A 202 2.17 6.92 -11.58
N ALA A 203 2.60 7.20 -10.35
CA ALA A 203 4.00 7.23 -9.98
C ALA A 203 4.61 5.82 -10.01
N LEU A 204 3.90 4.82 -9.47
CA LEU A 204 4.40 3.46 -9.38
C LEU A 204 4.33 2.75 -10.74
N ASN A 205 5.50 2.45 -11.29
CA ASN A 205 5.67 1.81 -12.58
C ASN A 205 6.65 0.64 -12.48
N PRO A 206 6.62 -0.31 -13.43
CA PRO A 206 7.69 -1.29 -13.57
C PRO A 206 9.03 -0.59 -13.76
N LEU A 207 10.00 -0.92 -12.90
CA LEU A 207 11.36 -0.39 -13.03
C LEU A 207 12.23 -1.30 -13.92
N PRO A 208 13.26 -0.74 -14.57
CA PRO A 208 14.23 -1.54 -15.31
C PRO A 208 14.90 -2.59 -14.41
N PRO A 209 15.23 -3.80 -14.91
CA PRO A 209 15.82 -4.87 -14.10
C PRO A 209 17.09 -4.46 -13.33
N ALA A 210 17.90 -3.57 -13.89
CA ALA A 210 19.10 -3.05 -13.24
C ALA A 210 18.78 -2.16 -12.02
N ALA A 211 17.68 -1.39 -12.06
CA ALA A 211 17.22 -0.61 -10.91
C ALA A 211 16.69 -1.53 -9.80
N CYS A 212 15.94 -2.59 -10.17
CA CYS A 212 15.50 -3.61 -9.22
C CYS A 212 16.70 -4.29 -8.53
N ALA A 213 17.71 -4.67 -9.31
CA ALA A 213 18.92 -5.29 -8.79
C ALA A 213 19.72 -4.35 -7.88
N ALA A 214 19.81 -3.05 -8.22
CA ALA A 214 20.44 -2.04 -7.37
C ALA A 214 19.71 -1.87 -6.03
N ALA A 215 18.37 -1.97 -6.03
CA ALA A 215 17.56 -1.98 -4.81
C ALA A 215 17.63 -3.30 -4.02
N GLY A 216 18.37 -4.30 -4.50
CA GLY A 216 18.47 -5.61 -3.86
C GLY A 216 17.21 -6.48 -4.05
N THR A 217 16.41 -6.21 -5.07
CA THR A 217 15.16 -6.95 -5.38
C THR A 217 15.27 -7.71 -6.70
N SER A 218 14.40 -8.71 -6.89
CA SER A 218 14.29 -9.44 -8.16
C SER A 218 13.41 -8.68 -9.16
N ALA A 219 13.78 -8.69 -10.45
CA ALA A 219 12.91 -8.20 -11.51
C ALA A 219 11.79 -9.21 -11.86
N PRO A 220 10.58 -8.74 -12.23
CA PRO A 220 10.14 -7.34 -12.25
C PRO A 220 9.91 -6.81 -10.83
N CYS A 221 10.25 -5.54 -10.60
CA CYS A 221 9.89 -4.80 -9.39
C CYS A 221 9.10 -3.54 -9.77
N ILE A 222 8.27 -3.06 -8.84
CA ILE A 222 7.46 -1.84 -9.01
C ILE A 222 8.01 -0.75 -8.11
N GLY A 223 8.07 0.47 -8.62
CA GLY A 223 8.61 1.60 -7.89
C GLY A 223 8.49 2.89 -8.68
N PHE A 224 9.12 3.94 -8.17
CA PHE A 224 9.29 5.20 -8.89
C PHE A 224 10.70 5.73 -8.68
N MET A 225 11.14 6.56 -9.62
CA MET A 225 12.37 7.34 -9.50
C MET A 225 12.00 8.79 -9.26
N THR A 226 12.67 9.43 -8.30
CA THR A 226 12.48 10.84 -8.02
C THR A 226 13.69 11.61 -8.51
N PRO A 227 13.50 12.60 -9.41
CA PRO A 227 14.59 13.44 -9.86
C PRO A 227 15.32 14.12 -8.71
N GLU A 228 16.62 14.33 -8.89
CA GLU A 228 17.47 15.00 -7.92
C GLU A 228 17.01 16.44 -7.67
N GLY A 229 16.86 16.82 -6.40
CA GLY A 229 16.31 18.12 -6.01
C GLY A 229 14.81 18.28 -6.30
N ALA A 230 14.06 17.18 -6.44
CA ALA A 230 12.63 17.19 -6.69
C ALA A 230 11.87 16.24 -5.77
N PHE A 231 10.54 16.35 -5.76
CA PHE A 231 9.66 15.54 -4.93
C PHE A 231 8.70 14.71 -5.80
N THR A 232 8.49 13.45 -5.45
CA THR A 232 7.50 12.58 -6.10
C THR A 232 6.44 12.18 -5.08
N PRO A 233 5.21 12.72 -5.19
CA PRO A 233 4.08 12.23 -4.42
C PRO A 233 3.49 10.97 -5.09
N ALA A 234 3.31 9.91 -4.31
CA ALA A 234 2.56 8.72 -4.68
C ALA A 234 1.22 8.71 -3.90
N GLN A 235 0.14 9.07 -4.59
CA GLN A 235 -1.21 9.07 -4.03
C GLN A 235 -1.79 7.65 -4.08
N PHE A 236 -2.23 7.11 -2.94
CA PHE A 236 -2.90 5.82 -2.90
C PHE A 236 -4.42 5.96 -2.98
N ALA A 237 -5.08 4.90 -3.46
CA ALA A 237 -6.51 4.76 -3.53
C ALA A 237 -6.96 3.36 -3.10
N PHE A 238 -8.24 3.26 -2.77
CA PHE A 238 -8.88 2.08 -2.22
C PHE A 238 -10.17 1.77 -2.97
N VAL A 239 -10.42 0.48 -3.22
CA VAL A 239 -11.68 0.01 -3.81
C VAL A 239 -12.13 -1.30 -3.15
N ILE A 240 -13.44 -1.51 -3.13
CA ILE A 240 -14.05 -2.78 -2.73
C ILE A 240 -14.81 -3.35 -3.93
N THR A 241 -14.57 -4.61 -4.24
CA THR A 241 -15.27 -5.33 -5.32
C THR A 241 -15.88 -6.63 -4.82
N SER A 242 -16.91 -7.13 -5.49
CA SER A 242 -17.50 -8.45 -5.24
C SER A 242 -16.88 -9.56 -6.09
N GLU A 243 -16.02 -9.19 -7.03
CA GLU A 243 -15.26 -10.11 -7.88
C GLU A 243 -13.78 -9.73 -7.82
N PRO A 244 -12.85 -10.70 -7.92
CA PRO A 244 -11.42 -10.40 -7.81
C PRO A 244 -10.99 -9.54 -8.99
N LEU A 245 -10.23 -8.48 -8.71
CA LEU A 245 -9.59 -7.71 -9.78
C LEU A 245 -8.59 -8.60 -10.51
N GLN A 246 -8.78 -8.77 -11.81
CA GLN A 246 -7.84 -9.47 -12.68
C GLN A 246 -6.63 -8.55 -12.93
N VAL A 247 -5.74 -8.45 -11.95
CA VAL A 247 -4.44 -7.80 -12.14
C VAL A 247 -3.56 -8.82 -12.88
N PRO A 248 -3.05 -8.52 -14.10
CA PRO A 248 -2.12 -9.41 -14.76
C PRO A 248 -0.93 -9.64 -13.84
N GLU A 249 -0.78 -10.86 -13.34
CA GLU A 249 0.35 -11.19 -12.49
C GLU A 249 1.65 -10.84 -13.25
N PRO A 250 2.64 -10.21 -12.61
CA PRO A 250 3.89 -9.82 -13.27
C PRO A 250 4.58 -11.00 -14.00
N GLY A 251 4.32 -12.24 -13.56
CA GLY A 251 4.81 -13.46 -14.21
C GLY A 251 4.18 -13.78 -15.57
N VAL A 252 2.93 -13.36 -15.83
CA VAL A 252 2.23 -13.67 -17.10
C VAL A 252 2.82 -12.87 -18.27
N LEU A 253 3.25 -11.62 -18.03
CA LEU A 253 3.96 -10.82 -19.04
C LEU A 253 5.36 -11.39 -19.33
N ALA A 254 6.08 -11.86 -18.31
CA ALA A 254 7.37 -12.51 -18.47
C ALA A 254 7.24 -13.83 -19.26
N LEU A 255 6.23 -14.65 -18.98
CA LEU A 255 5.97 -15.90 -19.71
C LEU A 255 5.54 -15.67 -21.16
N LEU A 256 4.73 -14.64 -21.42
CA LEU A 256 4.38 -14.25 -22.79
C LEU A 256 5.61 -13.76 -23.56
N GLY A 257 6.48 -12.96 -22.93
CA GLY A 257 7.75 -12.50 -23.50
C GLY A 257 8.71 -13.66 -23.81
N ILE A 258 8.83 -14.63 -22.91
CA ILE A 258 9.64 -15.84 -23.11
C ILE A 258 9.03 -16.74 -24.20
N GLY A 259 7.70 -16.89 -24.24
CA GLY A 259 7.00 -17.68 -25.26
C GLY A 259 7.21 -17.15 -26.68
N LEU A 260 7.16 -15.82 -26.86
CA LEU A 260 7.42 -15.17 -28.15
C LEU A 260 8.91 -15.23 -28.56
N ALA A 261 9.83 -15.10 -27.61
CA ALA A 261 11.26 -15.28 -27.87
C ALA A 261 11.60 -16.73 -28.29
N GLY A 262 10.97 -17.72 -27.63
CA GLY A 262 11.11 -19.13 -27.97
C GLY A 262 10.63 -19.47 -29.39
N LEU A 263 9.50 -18.88 -29.82
CA LEU A 263 8.97 -19.04 -31.18
C LEU A 263 9.87 -18.37 -32.24
N GLY A 264 10.52 -17.26 -31.92
CA GLY A 264 11.50 -16.59 -32.80
C GLY A 264 12.77 -17.43 -33.04
N VAL A 265 13.27 -18.09 -32.00
CA VAL A 265 14.46 -18.97 -32.10
C VAL A 265 14.15 -20.24 -32.90
N LEU A 266 12.94 -20.80 -32.79
CA LEU A 266 12.52 -21.97 -33.56
C LEU A 266 12.38 -21.67 -35.07
N ARG A 267 11.95 -20.45 -35.43
CA ARG A 267 11.88 -20.01 -36.84
C ARG A 267 13.27 -19.87 -37.48
N ARG A 268 14.28 -19.48 -36.70
CA ARG A 268 15.68 -19.36 -37.16
C ARG A 268 16.38 -20.70 -37.37
N ARG A 269 15.84 -21.81 -36.85
CA ARG A 269 16.38 -23.16 -37.07
C ARG A 269 15.76 -23.87 -38.28
N ARG A 270 14.79 -23.25 -38.95
CA ARG A 270 14.13 -23.77 -40.16
C ARG A 270 14.39 -22.95 -41.43
N ALA A 271 15.19 -21.88 -41.33
CA ALA A 271 15.67 -21.09 -42.46
C ALA A 271 17.15 -21.37 -42.70
#